data_AF-A0AAF6AKQ8-F1
#
_entry.id   AF-A0AAF6AKQ8-F1
#
_cell.length_a   1.000
_cell.length_b   1.000
_cell.length_c   1.000
_cell.angle_alpha   90.00
_cell.angle_beta   90.00
_cell.angle_gamma   90.00
#
_symmetry.space_group_name_H-M   'P 1'
#
loop_
_entity.id
_entity.type
_entity.pdbx_description
1 polymer ?
#
loop_
_entity_poly.entity_id
_entity_poly.type
_entity_poly.pdbx_seq_one_letter_code
_entity_poly.pdbx_strand_id
1 'polypeptide(L)'
;MEEDEVEEVAEIKASHFEEAMKFARRSVSDADIRKYQAFAQTLQQSRGFGSEFRFPDRPAQDAGAPVAEPAFAAADDELYN
;
A
#
# COMPACT_ATOMS: atom_id res chain seq x y z
N MET A 1 41.56 2.46 39.84
CA MET A 1 40.67 3.00 38.81
C MET A 1 41.01 2.20 37.58
N GLU A 2 40.30 1.09 37.38
CA GLU A 2 40.32 0.40 36.09
C GLU A 2 39.64 1.36 35.14
N GLU A 3 40.42 1.96 34.24
CA GLU A 3 39.91 2.83 33.20
C GLU A 3 38.94 1.99 32.38
N ASP A 4 37.67 2.42 32.33
CA ASP A 4 36.65 1.85 31.46
C ASP A 4 37.17 1.87 30.02
N GLU A 5 37.80 0.77 29.61
CA GLU A 5 38.19 0.49 28.24
C GLU A 5 36.88 0.24 27.48
N VAL A 6 36.24 1.33 27.05
CA VAL A 6 35.02 1.30 26.26
C VAL A 6 35.34 0.55 24.96
N GLU A 7 35.00 -0.73 24.93
CA GLU A 7 35.15 -1.60 23.78
C GLU A 7 34.46 -0.93 22.58
N GLU A 8 35.26 -0.48 21.61
CA GLU A 8 34.78 0.32 20.48
C GLU A 8 33.87 -0.56 19.61
N VAL A 9 32.55 -0.46 19.83
CA VAL A 9 31.57 -1.29 19.14
C VAL A 9 31.60 -0.98 17.65
N ALA A 10 31.87 -2.00 16.84
CA ALA A 10 31.89 -1.84 15.39
C ALA A 10 30.52 -1.40 14.86
N GLU A 11 30.50 -0.28 14.13
CA GLU A 11 29.28 0.28 13.56
C GLU A 11 29.01 -0.21 12.13
N ILE A 12 27.73 -0.37 11.79
CA ILE A 12 27.30 -0.64 10.42
C ILE A 12 27.37 0.65 9.60
N LYS A 13 28.46 0.79 8.84
CA LYS A 13 28.70 1.87 7.88
C LYS A 13 27.98 1.67 6.53
N ALA A 14 27.85 2.76 5.76
CA ALA A 14 27.24 2.76 4.43
C ALA A 14 27.81 1.70 3.47
N SER A 15 29.12 1.42 3.55
CA SER A 15 29.80 0.38 2.75
C SER A 15 29.17 -1.01 2.90
N HIS A 16 28.68 -1.36 4.09
CA HIS A 16 28.03 -2.64 4.33
C HIS A 16 26.67 -2.73 3.62
N PHE A 17 25.94 -1.60 3.56
CA PHE A 17 24.68 -1.53 2.82
C PHE A 17 24.92 -1.59 1.31
N GLU A 18 25.97 -0.94 0.79
CA GLU A 18 26.34 -1.02 -0.61
C GLU A 18 26.67 -2.45 -1.05
N GLU A 19 27.36 -3.22 -0.20
CA GLU A 19 27.63 -4.63 -0.45
C GLU A 19 26.34 -5.47 -0.37
N ALA A 20 25.50 -5.25 0.63
CA ALA A 20 24.24 -5.96 0.77
C ALA A 20 23.27 -5.71 -0.40
N MET A 21 23.21 -4.47 -0.90
CA MET A 21 22.32 -4.08 -2.01
C MET A 21 22.68 -4.76 -3.33
N LYS A 22 23.93 -5.21 -3.53
CA LYS A 22 24.32 -6.00 -4.72
C LYS A 22 23.56 -7.33 -4.81
N PHE A 23 23.18 -7.91 -3.68
CA PHE A 23 22.49 -9.19 -3.59
C PHE A 23 20.99 -9.04 -3.33
N ALA A 24 20.53 -7.84 -2.97
CA ALA A 24 19.12 -7.56 -2.78
C ALA A 24 18.34 -7.64 -4.10
N ARG A 25 17.17 -8.28 -4.07
CA ARG A 25 16.26 -8.35 -5.22
C ARG A 25 14.81 -8.25 -4.76
N ARG A 26 13.95 -7.77 -5.66
CA ARG A 26 12.49 -7.74 -5.44
C ARG A 26 11.98 -9.17 -5.27
N SER A 27 11.23 -9.41 -4.20
CA SER A 27 10.61 -10.70 -3.91
C SER A 27 9.31 -10.94 -4.70
N VAL A 28 8.68 -9.86 -5.20
CA VAL A 28 7.41 -9.89 -5.93
C VAL A 28 7.62 -9.51 -7.39
N SER A 29 6.99 -10.26 -8.30
CA SER A 29 7.05 -10.02 -9.74
C SER A 29 6.15 -8.84 -10.17
N ASP A 30 6.48 -8.19 -11.29
CA ASP A 30 5.62 -7.14 -11.85
C ASP A 30 4.24 -7.65 -12.27
N ALA A 31 4.16 -8.93 -12.66
CA ALA A 31 2.88 -9.57 -12.99
C ALA A 31 1.97 -9.65 -11.77
N ASP A 32 2.52 -10.00 -10.60
CA ASP A 32 1.74 -10.11 -9.38
C ASP A 32 1.36 -8.74 -8.83
N ILE A 33 2.24 -7.74 -8.94
CA ILE A 33 1.90 -6.35 -8.60
C ILE A 33 0.67 -5.88 -9.38
N ARG A 34 0.63 -6.09 -10.70
CA ARG A 34 -0.53 -5.70 -11.52
C ARG A 34 -1.82 -6.41 -11.13
N LYS A 35 -1.75 -7.71 -10.80
CA LYS A 35 -2.92 -8.47 -10.33
C LYS A 35 -3.47 -7.88 -9.04
N TYR A 36 -2.60 -7.58 -8.07
CA TYR A 36 -3.04 -7.02 -6.80
C TYR A 36 -3.53 -5.57 -6.93
N GLN A 37 -2.94 -4.76 -7.81
CA GLN A 37 -3.45 -3.42 -8.14
C GLN A 37 -4.86 -3.50 -8.73
N ALA A 38 -5.08 -4.35 -9.75
CA ALA A 38 -6.40 -4.54 -10.36
C ALA A 38 -7.44 -5.08 -9.35
N PHE A 39 -7.03 -6.00 -8.47
CA PHE A 39 -7.88 -6.50 -7.40
C PHE A 39 -8.27 -5.40 -6.42
N ALA A 40 -7.33 -4.56 -5.97
CA ALA A 40 -7.61 -3.45 -5.06
C ALA A 40 -8.63 -2.45 -5.66
N GLN A 41 -8.50 -2.15 -6.95
CA GLN A 41 -9.41 -1.25 -7.66
C GLN A 41 -10.81 -1.83 -7.84
N THR A 42 -10.93 -3.14 -8.04
CA THR A 42 -12.22 -3.82 -8.32
C THR A 42 -12.84 -4.48 -7.09
N LEU A 43 -12.17 -4.45 -5.93
CA LEU A 43 -12.63 -5.08 -4.70
C LEU A 43 -13.99 -4.54 -4.22
N GLN A 44 -14.24 -3.25 -4.42
CA GLN A 44 -15.52 -2.63 -4.07
C GLN A 44 -16.63 -2.94 -5.09
N GLN A 45 -16.26 -3.24 -6.34
CA GLN A 45 -17.22 -3.63 -7.39
C GLN A 45 -17.67 -5.08 -7.23
N SER A 46 -16.76 -6.00 -6.89
CA SER A 46 -17.05 -7.43 -6.74
C SER A 46 -17.86 -7.78 -5.50
N ARG A 47 -17.83 -6.94 -4.46
CA ARG A 47 -18.72 -7.05 -3.29
C ARG A 47 -20.17 -6.70 -3.60
N GLY A 48 -20.47 -6.31 -4.85
CA GLY A 48 -21.73 -5.72 -5.24
C GLY A 48 -21.83 -4.33 -4.60
N PHE A 49 -22.31 -3.36 -5.36
CA PHE A 49 -22.70 -2.08 -4.77
C PHE A 49 -23.88 -2.35 -3.84
N GLY A 50 -23.59 -2.60 -2.57
CA GLY A 50 -24.55 -3.07 -1.58
C GLY A 50 -25.71 -2.10 -1.41
N SER A 51 -26.82 -2.45 -2.05
CA SER A 51 -28.16 -2.01 -1.64
C SER A 51 -29.14 -3.20 -1.50
N GLU A 52 -28.65 -4.44 -1.46
CA GLU A 52 -29.48 -5.62 -1.15
C GLU A 52 -30.10 -5.59 0.26
N PHE A 53 -29.67 -4.67 1.14
CA PHE A 53 -30.34 -4.45 2.42
C PHE A 53 -31.11 -3.12 2.43
N ARG A 54 -32.44 -3.22 2.24
CA ARG A 54 -33.41 -2.15 2.46
C ARG A 54 -34.41 -2.61 3.51
N PHE A 55 -34.59 -1.82 4.58
CA PHE A 55 -35.72 -2.01 5.48
C PHE A 55 -37.03 -1.74 4.71
N PRO A 56 -38.09 -2.53 4.91
CA PRO A 56 -39.31 -2.52 4.10
C PRO A 56 -40.15 -1.22 4.16
N ASP A 57 -39.69 -0.15 4.82
CA ASP A 57 -40.52 1.02 5.16
C ASP A 57 -39.92 2.39 4.79
N ARG A 58 -38.93 2.45 3.88
CA ARG A 58 -38.35 3.74 3.46
C ARG A 58 -38.84 4.18 2.08
N PRO A 59 -39.60 5.28 1.94
CA PRO A 59 -39.95 5.83 0.63
C PRO A 59 -38.67 6.24 -0.11
N ALA A 60 -38.62 5.96 -1.41
CA ALA A 60 -37.48 6.23 -2.27
C ALA A 60 -37.18 7.74 -2.33
N GLN A 61 -36.19 8.19 -1.57
CA GLN A 61 -35.48 9.43 -1.85
C GLN A 61 -34.30 9.10 -2.76
N ASP A 62 -34.49 9.52 -4.01
CA ASP A 62 -33.52 9.93 -5.03
C ASP A 62 -32.06 9.50 -4.83
N ALA A 63 -31.60 8.62 -5.71
CA ALA A 63 -30.22 8.29 -5.92
C ALA A 63 -29.57 9.39 -6.76
N GLY A 64 -28.64 10.16 -6.17
CA GLY A 64 -28.01 11.25 -6.91
C GLY A 64 -26.92 12.00 -6.16
N ALA A 65 -25.94 11.30 -5.59
CA ALA A 65 -24.66 11.92 -5.24
C ALA A 65 -23.53 11.04 -5.80
N PRO A 66 -22.62 11.58 -6.65
CA PRO A 66 -21.43 10.83 -7.02
C PRO A 66 -20.61 10.63 -5.75
N VAL A 67 -20.49 9.39 -5.30
CA VAL A 67 -19.50 9.02 -4.30
C VAL A 67 -18.16 9.31 -4.94
N ALA A 68 -17.47 10.31 -4.41
CA ALA A 68 -16.12 10.69 -4.82
C ALA A 68 -15.27 9.44 -5.02
N GLU A 69 -14.61 9.37 -6.17
CA GLU A 69 -13.57 8.38 -6.43
C GLU A 69 -12.62 8.34 -5.23
N PRO A 70 -12.15 7.15 -4.80
CA PRO A 70 -11.02 7.10 -3.90
C PRO A 70 -9.85 7.77 -4.63
N ALA A 71 -9.41 8.93 -4.12
CA ALA A 71 -8.30 9.74 -4.64
C ALA A 71 -6.92 9.03 -4.61
N PHE A 72 -6.90 7.71 -4.51
CA PHE A 72 -5.69 6.88 -4.52
C PHE A 72 -5.26 6.47 -5.93
N ALA A 73 -6.14 6.52 -6.93
CA ALA A 73 -5.77 6.16 -8.31
C ALA A 73 -5.00 7.27 -9.04
N ALA A 74 -5.20 8.54 -8.66
CA ALA A 74 -4.52 9.67 -9.29
C ALA A 74 -3.22 10.09 -8.56
N ALA A 75 -3.07 9.75 -7.28
CA ALA A 75 -1.91 10.17 -6.48
C ALA A 75 -0.68 9.25 -6.61
N ASP A 76 -0.85 7.99 -7.05
CA ASP A 76 0.24 7.02 -7.15
C ASP A 76 1.18 7.28 -8.35
N ASP A 77 0.68 7.87 -9.44
CA ASP A 77 1.48 8.23 -10.62
C ASP A 77 2.34 9.49 -10.38
N GLU A 78 1.96 10.38 -9.47
CA GLU A 78 2.75 11.56 -9.10
C GLU A 78 3.86 11.25 -8.09
N LEU A 79 3.77 10.13 -7.38
CA LEU A 79 4.74 9.75 -6.34
C LEU A 79 6.03 9.13 -6.91
N TYR A 80 6.02 8.73 -8.18
CA TYR A 80 7.14 8.05 -8.87
C TYR A 80 7.75 8.85 -10.03
N ASN A 81 7.44 10.15 -10.16
CA ASN A 81 8.09 11.06 -11.10
C ASN A 81 9.06 12.02 -10.40
#